data_AF-A0AAW9N9P1-F1
#
_entry.id   AF-A0AAW9N9P1-F1
#
_cell.length_a   1.000
_cell.length_b   1.000
_cell.length_c   1.000
_cell.angle_alpha   90.00
_cell.angle_beta   90.00
_cell.angle_gamma   90.00
#
_symmetry.space_group_name_H-M   'P 1'
#
loop_
_entity.id
_entity.type
_entity.pdbx_description
1 polymer ?
#
loop_
_entity_poly.entity_id
_entity_poly.type
_entity_poly.pdbx_seq_one_letter_code
_entity_poly.pdbx_strand_id
1 'polypeptide(L)'
;MNQIGQNVSDAKGELTLKAYKKVNETLNVGPIEVKVKEMKVMHATPDYSMIDFFHGYTHDEDFDIVKVNVEIKNNSDKKIKFSPVAFLETDRGEHIWKNLLVK
;
A
#
# COMPACT_ATOMS: atom_id res chain seq x y z
N MET A 1 6.05 -3.24 -12.58
CA MET A 1 4.94 -2.89 -13.48
C MET A 1 4.69 -1.39 -13.48
N ASN A 2 4.76 -0.72 -14.63
CA ASN A 2 4.51 0.73 -14.77
C ASN A 2 3.60 1.07 -15.98
N GLN A 3 3.10 0.07 -16.70
CA GLN A 3 2.21 0.24 -17.85
C GLN A 3 0.81 -0.24 -17.48
N ILE A 4 -0.21 0.58 -17.68
CA ILE A 4 -1.61 0.20 -17.41
C ILE A 4 -1.99 -0.98 -18.32
N GLY A 5 -2.68 -1.98 -17.76
CA GLY A 5 -3.00 -3.25 -18.40
C GLY A 5 -1.86 -4.27 -18.35
N GLN A 6 -0.66 -3.90 -17.88
CA GLN A 6 0.41 -4.88 -17.66
C GLN A 6 -0.03 -5.91 -16.62
N ASN A 7 0.03 -7.18 -17.00
CA ASN A 7 -0.19 -8.32 -16.14
C ASN A 7 1.16 -8.97 -15.81
N VAL A 8 1.30 -9.44 -14.57
CA VAL A 8 2.37 -10.34 -14.15
C VAL A 8 1.76 -11.50 -13.38
N SER A 9 2.35 -12.68 -13.53
CA SER A 9 1.94 -13.90 -12.86
C SER A 9 3.17 -14.58 -12.27
N ASP A 10 3.07 -15.03 -11.03
CA ASP A 10 4.06 -15.88 -10.38
C ASP A 10 3.36 -16.94 -9.51
N ALA A 11 4.13 -17.69 -8.71
CA ALA A 11 3.60 -18.75 -7.85
C ALA A 11 2.60 -18.26 -6.78
N LYS A 12 2.40 -16.95 -6.62
CA LYS A 12 1.44 -16.33 -5.68
C LYS A 12 0.16 -15.86 -6.37
N GLY A 13 0.04 -16.03 -7.68
CA GLY A 13 -1.11 -15.62 -8.49
C GLY A 13 -0.78 -14.49 -9.45
N GLU A 14 -1.79 -13.74 -9.85
CA GLU A 14 -1.71 -12.73 -10.90
C GLU A 14 -1.99 -11.31 -10.38
N LEU A 15 -1.29 -10.35 -10.97
CA LEU A 15 -1.54 -8.92 -10.76
C LEU A 15 -1.68 -8.21 -12.10
N THR A 16 -2.75 -7.45 -12.27
CA THR A 16 -2.96 -6.56 -13.43
C THR A 16 -2.97 -5.10 -12.99
N LEU A 17 -2.14 -4.25 -13.59
CA LEU A 17 -2.08 -2.83 -13.26
C LEU A 17 -3.29 -2.07 -13.82
N LYS A 18 -4.19 -1.58 -12.97
CA LYS A 18 -5.37 -0.79 -13.37
C LYS A 18 -5.10 0.71 -13.43
N ALA A 19 -4.31 1.23 -12.49
CA ALA A 19 -3.96 2.65 -12.46
C ALA A 19 -2.54 2.86 -11.91
N TYR A 20 -1.87 3.88 -12.42
CA TYR A 20 -0.52 4.25 -11.99
C TYR A 20 -0.39 5.76 -11.91
N LYS A 21 0.11 6.26 -10.77
CA LYS A 21 0.48 7.66 -10.61
C LYS A 21 1.88 7.74 -10.00
N LYS A 22 2.79 8.43 -10.69
CA LYS A 22 4.03 8.90 -10.08
C LYS A 22 3.69 10.16 -9.27
N VAL A 23 3.83 10.08 -7.96
CA VAL A 23 3.40 11.14 -7.04
C VAL A 23 4.56 12.10 -6.77
N ASN A 24 5.70 11.57 -6.29
CA ASN A 24 6.89 12.34 -5.92
C ASN A 24 6.63 13.52 -4.97
N GLU A 25 5.64 13.40 -4.09
CA GLU A 25 5.31 14.44 -3.11
C GLU A 25 5.98 14.12 -1.78
N THR A 26 6.50 15.18 -1.15
CA THR A 26 7.16 15.09 0.15
C THR A 26 6.30 15.76 1.21
N LEU A 27 6.09 15.06 2.32
CA LEU A 27 5.32 15.49 3.48
C LEU A 27 6.24 15.47 4.70
N ASN A 28 6.18 16.51 5.52
CA ASN A 28 6.91 16.56 6.79
C ASN A 28 5.95 16.29 7.94
N VAL A 29 6.24 15.28 8.74
CA VAL A 29 5.50 14.94 9.96
C VAL A 29 6.47 15.00 11.13
N GLY A 30 6.55 16.18 11.75
CA GLY A 30 7.58 16.48 12.74
C GLY A 30 8.99 16.29 12.15
N PRO A 31 9.90 15.52 12.79
CA PRO A 31 11.25 15.27 12.29
C PRO A 31 11.32 14.19 11.17
N ILE A 32 10.18 13.60 10.78
CA ILE A 32 10.12 12.58 9.73
C ILE A 32 9.73 13.25 8.42
N GLU A 33 10.52 13.01 7.38
CA GLU A 33 10.18 13.29 6.00
C GLU A 33 9.63 12.01 5.35
N VAL A 34 8.43 12.09 4.78
CA VAL A 34 7.79 11.01 4.05
C VAL A 34 7.64 11.43 2.59
N LYS A 35 8.25 10.68 1.69
CA LYS A 35 8.12 10.88 0.25
C LYS A 35 7.26 9.80 -0.36
N VAL A 36 6.08 10.15 -0.84
CA VAL A 36 5.24 9.26 -1.64
C VAL A 36 5.79 9.26 -3.06
N LYS A 37 6.49 8.20 -3.46
CA LYS A 37 7.12 8.11 -4.78
C LYS A 37 6.09 7.79 -5.85
N GLU A 38 5.28 6.77 -5.60
CA GLU A 38 4.27 6.31 -6.56
C GLU A 38 3.12 5.57 -5.88
N MET A 39 2.00 5.52 -6.59
CA MET A 39 0.79 4.80 -6.21
C MET A 39 0.30 3.96 -7.38
N LYS A 40 -0.20 2.77 -7.07
CA LYS A 40 -0.70 1.80 -8.04
C LYS A 40 -2.02 1.21 -7.55
N VAL A 41 -3.00 1.13 -8.43
CA VAL A 41 -4.18 0.27 -8.24
C VAL A 41 -3.96 -0.97 -9.09
N MET A 42 -4.02 -2.14 -8.49
CA MET A 42 -3.80 -3.42 -9.17
C MET A 42 -4.97 -4.35 -8.88
N HIS A 43 -5.46 -5.04 -9.90
CA HIS A 43 -6.33 -6.20 -9.70
C HIS A 43 -5.48 -7.39 -9.29
N ALA A 44 -5.86 -8.10 -8.25
CA ALA A 44 -5.18 -9.29 -7.76
C ALA A 44 -6.09 -10.50 -7.88
N THR A 45 -5.54 -11.57 -8.47
CA THR A 45 -6.14 -12.90 -8.48
C THR A 45 -5.15 -13.84 -7.79
N PRO A 46 -5.22 -13.98 -6.47
CA PRO A 46 -4.25 -14.76 -5.71
C PRO A 46 -4.31 -16.25 -6.09
N ASP A 47 -3.17 -16.93 -5.99
CA ASP A 47 -3.15 -18.39 -6.02
C ASP A 47 -3.89 -18.97 -4.81
N TYR A 48 -4.39 -20.20 -4.92
CA TYR A 48 -5.10 -20.89 -3.83
C TYR A 48 -4.28 -20.91 -2.52
N SER A 49 -2.95 -21.03 -2.61
CA SER A 49 -2.05 -20.99 -1.45
C SER A 49 -2.03 -19.65 -0.69
N MET A 50 -2.54 -18.58 -1.30
CA MET A 50 -2.59 -17.23 -0.73
C MET A 50 -3.96 -16.89 -0.12
N ILE A 51 -4.96 -17.77 -0.23
CA ILE A 51 -6.32 -17.54 0.28
C ILE A 51 -6.32 -17.26 1.78
N ASP A 52 -5.65 -18.10 2.58
CA ASP A 52 -5.60 -17.93 4.04
C ASP A 52 -4.97 -16.59 4.46
N PHE A 53 -4.02 -16.08 3.67
CA PHE A 53 -3.41 -14.77 3.91
C PHE A 53 -4.40 -13.63 3.67
N PHE A 54 -5.20 -13.71 2.59
CA PHE A 54 -6.12 -12.64 2.20
C PHE A 54 -7.49 -12.71 2.88
N HIS A 55 -7.91 -13.87 3.41
CA HIS A 55 -9.14 -14.03 4.19
C HIS A 55 -9.23 -13.10 5.42
N GLY A 56 -8.10 -12.68 5.98
CA GLY A 56 -8.08 -11.67 7.04
C GLY A 56 -8.44 -10.24 6.60
N TYR A 57 -8.59 -10.00 5.29
CA TYR A 57 -8.82 -8.68 4.70
C TYR A 57 -10.06 -8.63 3.80
N THR A 58 -10.35 -9.71 3.06
CA THR A 58 -11.51 -9.84 2.17
C THR A 58 -11.94 -11.31 2.03
N HIS A 59 -13.19 -11.53 1.67
CA HIS A 59 -13.72 -12.84 1.29
C HIS A 59 -13.86 -13.01 -0.23
N ASP A 60 -13.50 -11.98 -1.01
CA ASP A 60 -13.54 -12.03 -2.46
C ASP A 60 -12.38 -12.88 -3.00
N GLU A 61 -12.63 -13.66 -4.04
CA GLU A 61 -11.60 -14.50 -4.70
C GLU A 61 -10.61 -13.67 -5.51
N ASP A 62 -11.07 -12.56 -6.09
CA ASP A 62 -10.26 -11.54 -6.73
C ASP A 62 -10.65 -10.16 -6.21
N PHE A 63 -9.71 -9.22 -6.20
CA PHE A 63 -9.94 -7.90 -5.61
C PHE A 63 -8.92 -6.86 -6.08
N ASP A 64 -9.29 -5.59 -5.97
CA ASP A 64 -8.37 -4.50 -6.22
C ASP A 64 -7.55 -4.16 -4.96
N ILE A 65 -6.25 -3.96 -5.14
CA ILE A 65 -5.32 -3.49 -4.11
C ILE A 65 -4.73 -2.13 -4.48
N VAL A 66 -4.55 -1.28 -3.47
CA VAL A 66 -3.79 -0.04 -3.59
C VAL A 66 -2.39 -0.25 -2.99
N LYS A 67 -1.37 -0.12 -3.83
CA LYS A 67 0.05 -0.16 -3.40
C LYS A 67 0.65 1.22 -3.45
N VAL A 68 1.17 1.66 -2.32
CA VAL A 68 1.87 2.95 -2.17
C VAL A 68 3.35 2.68 -1.93
N ASN A 69 4.22 3.27 -2.73
CA ASN A 69 5.65 3.26 -2.49
C ASN A 69 6.05 4.55 -1.78
N VAL A 70 6.51 4.41 -0.53
CA VAL A 70 6.97 5.52 0.30
C VAL A 70 8.44 5.37 0.65
N GLU A 71 9.12 6.50 0.79
CA GLU A 71 10.43 6.60 1.42
C GLU A 71 10.28 7.43 2.69
N ILE A 72 10.90 6.96 3.78
CA ILE A 72 10.78 7.59 5.10
C ILE A 72 12.19 7.91 5.57
N LYS A 73 12.41 9.18 5.94
CA LYS A 73 13.70 9.67 6.43
C LYS A 73 13.51 10.34 7.79
N ASN A 74 14.28 9.90 8.78
CA ASN A 74 14.40 10.58 10.06
C ASN A 74 15.46 11.67 9.95
N ASN A 75 15.06 12.94 10.03
CA ASN A 75 15.95 14.09 9.97
C ASN A 75 16.44 14.54 11.36
N SER A 76 16.18 13.77 12.42
CA SER A 76 16.69 14.03 13.77
C SER A 76 17.90 13.15 14.12
N ASP A 77 18.59 13.56 15.17
CA ASP A 77 19.67 12.83 15.84
C ASP A 77 19.16 11.73 16.79
N LYS A 78 17.85 11.67 17.03
CA LYS A 78 17.21 10.72 17.95
C LYS A 78 16.59 9.55 17.20
N LYS A 79 16.60 8.36 17.81
CA LYS A 79 15.85 7.21 17.30
C LYS A 79 14.35 7.45 17.47
N ILE A 80 13.60 7.34 16.38
CA ILE A 80 12.14 7.52 16.37
C ILE A 80 11.45 6.18 16.14
N LYS A 81 10.39 5.94 16.91
CA LYS A 81 9.45 4.83 16.68
C LYS A 81 8.36 5.30 15.73
N PHE A 82 8.15 4.56 14.65
CA PHE A 82 7.15 4.85 13.63
C PHE A 82 6.28 3.62 13.42
N SER A 83 4.97 3.82 13.24
CA SER A 83 4.02 2.77 12.85
C SER A 83 3.50 3.09 11.43
N PRO A 84 3.73 2.21 10.45
CA PRO A 84 3.28 2.41 9.09
C PRO A 84 1.76 2.29 9.02
N VAL A 85 1.11 3.40 8.65
CA VAL A 85 -0.34 3.56 8.39
C VAL A 85 -1.17 3.76 9.67
N ALA A 86 -1.59 5.00 9.89
CA ALA A 86 -2.55 5.35 10.95
C ALA A 86 -3.94 5.74 10.41
N PHE A 87 -4.05 6.19 9.15
CA PHE A 87 -5.27 6.82 8.64
C PHE A 87 -5.37 6.77 7.10
N LEU A 88 -6.49 6.29 6.58
CA LEU A 88 -6.91 6.48 5.19
C LEU A 88 -8.28 7.15 5.20
N GLU A 89 -8.41 8.27 4.50
CA GLU A 89 -9.68 8.99 4.34
C GLU A 89 -10.13 8.88 2.89
N THR A 90 -11.38 8.46 2.69
CA THR A 90 -12.01 8.45 1.36
C THR A 90 -12.65 9.79 1.05
N ASP A 91 -12.95 10.05 -0.22
CA ASP A 91 -13.70 11.24 -0.65
C ASP A 91 -15.14 11.30 -0.09
N ARG A 92 -15.60 10.21 0.53
CA ARG A 92 -16.86 10.10 1.28
C ARG A 92 -16.71 10.38 2.78
N GLY A 93 -15.50 10.72 3.25
CA GLY A 93 -15.20 10.98 4.65
C GLY A 93 -15.08 9.72 5.51
N GLU A 94 -14.90 8.55 4.90
CA GLU A 94 -14.69 7.30 5.66
C GLU A 94 -13.26 7.26 6.16
N HIS A 95 -13.09 7.04 7.47
CA HIS A 95 -11.79 6.95 8.10
C HIS A 95 -11.44 5.50 8.43
N ILE A 96 -10.48 4.93 7.70
CA ILE A 96 -9.96 3.60 7.98
C ILE A 96 -8.74 3.73 8.87
N TRP A 97 -8.86 3.22 10.09
CA TRP A 97 -7.81 3.15 11.09
C TRP A 97 -7.38 1.69 11.25
N LYS A 98 -6.11 1.37 10.98
CA LYS A 98 -5.57 0.04 11.29
C LYS A 98 -4.29 0.20 12.07
N ASN A 99 -4.34 -0.07 13.37
CA ASN A 99 -3.17 -0.11 14.23
C ASN A 99 -2.32 -1.35 13.89
N LEU A 100 -1.36 -1.22 12.97
CA LEU A 100 -0.25 -2.16 12.83
C LEU A 100 0.78 -1.85 13.92
N LEU A 101 0.43 -2.18 15.16
CA LEU A 101 1.41 -2.30 16.22
C LEU A 101 2.21 -3.58 15.94
N VAL A 102 3.37 -3.44 15.30
CA VAL A 102 4.40 -4.47 15.37
C VAL A 102 4.83 -4.54 16.84
N LYS A 103 4.32 -5.55 17.55
CA LYS A 103 4.79 -5.88 18.90
C LYS A 103 6.20 -6.43 18.84
#